data_AF-A0A5E6NLV9-F1
#
_entry.id   AF-A0A5E6NLV9-F1
#
_cell.length_a   1.000
_cell.length_b   1.000
_cell.length_c   1.000
_cell.angle_alpha   90.00
_cell.angle_beta   90.00
_cell.angle_gamma   90.00
#
_symmetry.space_group_name_H-M   'P 1'
#
loop_
_entity.id
_entity.type
_entity.pdbx_description
1 polymer ?
#
loop_
_entity_poly.entity_id
_entity_poly.type
_entity_poly.pdbx_seq_one_letter_code
_entity_poly.pdbx_strand_id
1 'polypeptide(L)'
;MCQDTGIVNVFVEVGMDVVWEADLSLEDMINEGLDKPFTNKNNPLRASIVKDPLFSRTNTKDNTPAVIHMKVVLGNKVDFIVAAKGCGSENKASLLFYNPMIMLLIGY
;
A
#
# COMPACT_ATOMS: atom_id res chain seq x y z
N MET A 1 -1.99 -2.61 18.90
CA MET A 1 -2.73 -3.49 17.95
C MET A 1 -4.13 -2.91 17.78
N CYS A 2 -4.65 -2.79 16.55
CA CYS A 2 -5.93 -2.12 16.22
C CYS A 2 -6.87 -3.12 15.50
N GLN A 3 -8.19 -2.93 15.60
CA GLN A 3 -9.16 -3.74 14.85
C GLN A 3 -9.10 -3.49 13.34
N ASP A 4 -8.66 -2.31 12.93
CA ASP A 4 -8.39 -1.98 11.53
C ASP A 4 -6.91 -2.27 11.25
N THR A 5 -6.66 -3.38 10.57
CA THR A 5 -5.32 -3.75 10.11
C THR A 5 -4.91 -2.98 8.85
N GLY A 6 -5.81 -2.16 8.31
CA GLY A 6 -5.52 -1.15 7.31
C GLY A 6 -5.28 -1.66 5.90
N ILE A 7 -5.09 -0.70 5.00
CA ILE A 7 -4.59 -0.91 3.64
C ILE A 7 -3.08 -1.08 3.73
N VAL A 8 -2.54 -2.01 2.96
CA VAL A 8 -1.09 -2.20 2.87
C VAL A 8 -0.54 -1.30 1.78
N ASN A 9 0.33 -0.37 2.17
CA ASN A 9 1.15 0.41 1.28
C ASN A 9 2.56 -0.19 1.27
N VAL A 10 3.10 -0.47 0.08
CA VAL A 10 4.46 -1.00 -0.10
C VAL A 10 5.26 -0.01 -0.90
N PHE A 11 6.36 0.47 -0.33
CA PHE A 11 7.37 1.24 -1.05
C PHE A 11 8.53 0.31 -1.33
N VAL A 12 8.85 0.10 -2.60
CA VAL A 12 9.93 -0.78 -3.03
C VAL A 12 10.92 -0.02 -3.89
N GLU A 13 12.19 -0.07 -3.50
CA GLU A 13 13.30 0.37 -4.32
C GLU A 13 13.97 -0.86 -4.94
N VAL A 14 14.03 -0.91 -6.27
CA VAL A 14 14.61 -2.03 -7.02
C VAL A 14 15.91 -1.58 -7.67
N GLY A 15 17.01 -2.22 -7.30
CA GLY A 15 18.31 -2.03 -7.92
C GLY A 15 18.31 -2.39 -9.40
N MET A 16 18.94 -1.57 -10.23
CA MET A 16 19.06 -1.81 -11.69
C MET A 16 19.75 -3.12 -12.05
N ASP A 17 20.61 -3.64 -11.16
CA ASP A 17 21.35 -4.89 -11.38
C ASP A 17 20.61 -6.12 -10.83
N VAL A 18 19.38 -5.95 -10.32
CA VAL A 18 18.56 -7.04 -9.81
C VAL A 18 17.96 -7.84 -10.97
N VAL A 19 18.21 -9.16 -10.96
CA VAL A 19 17.60 -10.12 -11.87
C VAL A 19 16.73 -11.07 -11.06
N TRP A 20 15.52 -11.32 -11.55
CA TRP A 20 14.54 -12.17 -10.88
C TRP A 20 14.53 -13.57 -11.50
N GLU A 21 14.58 -14.60 -10.65
CA GLU A 21 14.28 -15.97 -11.03
C GLU A 21 12.80 -16.27 -10.70
N ALA A 22 11.88 -15.65 -11.43
CA ALA A 22 10.45 -15.79 -11.21
C ALA A 22 9.66 -15.63 -12.51
N ASP A 23 8.53 -16.34 -12.60
CA ASP A 23 7.55 -16.20 -13.70
C ASP A 23 6.48 -15.14 -13.40
N LEU A 24 6.44 -14.66 -12.15
CA LEU A 24 5.50 -13.65 -11.66
C LEU A 24 6.07 -12.24 -11.79
N SER A 25 5.18 -11.25 -11.97
CA SER A 25 5.58 -9.85 -11.82
C SER A 25 5.95 -9.55 -10.36
N LEU A 26 6.77 -8.50 -10.14
CA LEU A 26 7.09 -8.06 -8.78
C LEU A 26 5.84 -7.67 -7.97
N GLU A 27 4.83 -7.11 -8.63
CA GLU A 27 3.54 -6.80 -8.01
C GLU A 27 2.80 -8.07 -7.55
N ASP A 28 2.75 -9.11 -8.38
CA ASP A 28 2.14 -10.39 -8.01
C ASP A 28 2.87 -11.05 -6.86
N MET A 29 4.21 -11.06 -6.89
CA MET A 29 5.03 -11.59 -5.79
C MET A 29 4.77 -10.86 -4.47
N ILE A 30 4.61 -9.54 -4.51
CA ILE A 30 4.26 -8.73 -3.33
C ILE A 30 2.86 -9.13 -2.83
N ASN A 31 1.87 -9.20 -3.70
CA ASN A 31 0.49 -9.53 -3.31
C ASN A 31 0.36 -10.97 -2.77
N GLU A 32 1.07 -11.96 -3.32
CA GLU A 32 1.13 -13.31 -2.76
C GLU A 32 1.77 -13.35 -1.36
N GLY A 33 2.77 -12.50 -1.12
CA GLY A 33 3.37 -12.33 0.20
C GLY A 33 2.38 -11.76 1.22
N LEU A 34 1.50 -10.86 0.77
CA LEU A 34 0.52 -10.19 1.62
C LEU A 34 -0.69 -11.04 1.96
N ASP A 35 -1.14 -11.94 1.08
CA ASP A 35 -2.31 -12.80 1.34
C ASP A 35 -2.15 -13.65 2.62
N LYS A 36 -0.97 -14.23 2.83
CA LYS A 36 -0.67 -15.20 3.91
C LYS A 36 -1.12 -14.77 5.32
N PRO A 37 -0.82 -13.57 5.83
CA PRO A 37 -1.28 -13.13 7.15
C PRO A 37 -2.80 -12.90 7.25
N PHE A 38 -3.50 -12.58 6.15
CA PHE A 38 -4.95 -12.35 6.16
C PHE A 38 -5.74 -13.67 6.07
N THR A 39 -5.18 -14.69 5.40
CA THR A 39 -5.81 -16.01 5.26
C THR A 39 -5.33 -17.05 6.30
N ASN A 40 -4.49 -16.63 7.26
CA ASN A 40 -4.01 -17.50 8.33
C ASN A 40 -5.16 -17.99 9.24
N LYS A 41 -5.38 -19.30 9.28
CA LYS A 41 -6.47 -19.93 10.06
C LYS A 41 -6.36 -19.74 11.58
N ASN A 42 -5.16 -19.54 12.11
CA ASN A 42 -4.93 -19.47 13.56
C ASN A 42 -5.08 -18.05 14.11
N ASN A 43 -4.78 -17.03 13.30
CA ASN A 43 -4.86 -15.63 13.70
C ASN A 43 -4.97 -14.73 12.46
N PRO A 44 -6.14 -14.68 11.81
CA PRO A 44 -6.31 -13.89 10.60
C PRO A 44 -6.36 -12.40 10.93
N LEU A 45 -5.64 -11.59 10.15
CA LEU A 45 -5.83 -10.14 10.13
C LEU A 45 -7.16 -9.76 9.45
N ARG A 46 -7.66 -8.54 9.68
CA ARG A 46 -8.95 -8.11 9.11
C ARG A 46 -8.78 -7.62 7.66
N ALA A 47 -9.31 -8.38 6.70
CA ALA A 47 -9.41 -7.92 5.31
C ALA A 47 -10.38 -6.73 5.17
N SER A 48 -9.84 -5.59 4.75
CA SER A 48 -10.52 -4.28 4.66
C SER A 48 -10.68 -3.79 3.21
N ILE A 49 -10.05 -4.45 2.23
CA ILE A 49 -10.15 -4.10 0.79
C ILE A 49 -11.43 -4.66 0.15
N VAL A 50 -12.01 -3.87 -0.77
CA VAL A 50 -13.13 -4.26 -1.64
C VAL A 50 -12.71 -4.18 -3.10
N LYS A 51 -13.14 -5.13 -3.92
CA LYS A 51 -12.75 -5.26 -5.34
C LYS A 51 -13.31 -4.13 -6.21
N ASP A 52 -14.56 -3.76 -5.96
CA ASP A 52 -15.24 -2.66 -6.65
C ASP A 52 -15.77 -1.69 -5.60
N PRO A 53 -15.14 -0.51 -5.44
CA PRO A 53 -15.51 0.44 -4.41
C PRO A 53 -16.80 1.21 -4.71
N LEU A 54 -17.27 1.21 -5.97
CA LEU A 54 -18.38 2.07 -6.41
C LEU A 54 -19.74 1.40 -6.26
N PHE A 55 -19.84 0.12 -6.62
CA PHE A 55 -21.13 -0.56 -6.69
C PHE A 55 -21.20 -1.78 -5.77
N SER A 56 -20.61 -2.89 -6.18
CA SER A 56 -20.80 -4.19 -5.54
C SER A 56 -20.14 -4.29 -4.18
N ARG A 57 -19.04 -3.54 -3.94
CA ARG A 57 -18.33 -3.47 -2.65
C ARG A 57 -17.98 -4.84 -2.06
N THR A 58 -17.75 -5.82 -2.94
CA THR A 58 -17.39 -7.18 -2.54
C THR A 58 -16.00 -7.18 -1.93
N ASN A 59 -15.88 -7.64 -0.68
CA ASN A 59 -14.61 -7.75 0.02
C ASN A 59 -13.73 -8.84 -0.61
N THR A 60 -12.43 -8.57 -0.73
CA THR A 60 -11.48 -9.49 -1.39
C THR A 60 -11.08 -10.68 -0.52
N LYS A 61 -11.31 -10.60 0.80
CA LYS A 61 -11.03 -11.61 1.83
C LYS A 61 -9.55 -11.85 2.15
N ASP A 62 -8.65 -11.33 1.34
CA ASP A 62 -7.20 -11.44 1.46
C ASP A 62 -6.49 -10.09 1.69
N ASN A 63 -7.25 -8.99 1.68
CA ASN A 63 -6.74 -7.62 1.78
C ASN A 63 -5.82 -7.17 0.61
N THR A 64 -5.87 -7.86 -0.53
CA THR A 64 -5.16 -7.48 -1.77
C THR A 64 -6.11 -6.72 -2.73
N PRO A 65 -5.58 -5.92 -3.68
CA PRO A 65 -4.17 -5.60 -3.90
C PRO A 65 -3.63 -4.56 -2.90
N ALA A 66 -2.31 -4.57 -2.71
CA ALA A 66 -1.61 -3.47 -2.05
C ALA A 66 -1.50 -2.24 -2.94
N VAL A 67 -1.32 -1.07 -2.30
CA VAL A 67 -0.87 0.14 -3.00
C VAL A 67 0.66 0.08 -3.09
N ILE A 68 1.19 -0.09 -4.29
CA ILE A 68 2.62 -0.30 -4.51
C ILE A 68 3.24 0.96 -5.15
N HIS A 69 4.22 1.53 -4.45
CA HIS A 69 5.08 2.60 -4.94
C HIS A 69 6.44 2.01 -5.28
N MET A 70 6.73 1.90 -6.57
CA MET A 70 7.99 1.33 -7.06
C MET A 70 8.91 2.41 -7.61
N LYS A 71 10.19 2.31 -7.26
CA LYS A 71 11.25 3.15 -7.81
C LYS A 71 12.45 2.29 -8.20
N VAL A 72 13.04 2.56 -9.35
CA VAL A 72 14.29 1.92 -9.76
C VAL A 72 15.47 2.77 -9.28
N VAL A 73 16.47 2.13 -8.68
CA VAL A 73 17.67 2.78 -8.11
C VAL A 73 18.94 2.09 -8.58
N LEU A 74 20.09 2.74 -8.45
CA LEU A 74 21.37 2.10 -8.77
C LEU A 74 21.72 0.98 -7.78
N GLY A 75 22.45 -0.02 -8.25
CA GLY A 75 22.93 -1.14 -7.44
C GLY A 75 22.11 -2.42 -7.60
N ASN A 76 22.34 -3.37 -6.70
CA ASN A 76 21.89 -4.77 -6.83
C ASN A 76 21.01 -5.24 -5.67
N LYS A 77 20.36 -4.31 -4.96
CA LYS A 77 19.52 -4.60 -3.79
C LYS A 77 18.06 -4.31 -4.08
N VAL A 78 17.22 -4.95 -3.29
CA VAL A 78 15.79 -4.63 -3.23
C VAL A 78 15.49 -4.25 -1.78
N ASP A 79 15.00 -3.05 -1.59
CA ASP A 79 14.65 -2.52 -0.27
C ASP A 79 13.15 -2.26 -0.20
N PHE A 80 12.55 -2.68 0.91
CA PHE A 80 11.11 -2.58 1.14
C PHE A 80 10.81 -1.76 2.39
N ILE A 81 9.84 -0.85 2.28
CA ILE A 81 9.16 -0.24 3.41
C ILE A 81 7.69 -0.61 3.30
N VAL A 82 7.16 -1.28 4.33
CA VAL A 82 5.76 -1.71 4.39
C VAL A 82 5.04 -0.93 5.46
N ALA A 83 3.92 -0.31 5.09
CA ALA A 83 3.08 0.45 6.00
C ALA A 83 1.63 -0.06 5.96
N ALA A 84 1.17 -0.57 7.10
CA ALA A 84 -0.24 -0.89 7.31
C ALA A 84 -0.98 0.35 7.82
N LYS A 85 -1.86 0.91 7.00
CA LYS A 85 -2.47 2.21 7.26
C LYS A 85 -3.98 2.09 7.40
N GLY A 86 -4.49 2.37 8.59
CA GLY A 86 -5.93 2.31 8.88
C GLY A 86 -6.71 3.36 8.10
N CYS A 87 -7.83 2.98 7.49
CA CYS A 87 -8.61 3.85 6.59
C CYS A 87 -9.12 5.12 7.28
N GLY A 88 -9.39 5.07 8.59
CA GLY A 88 -9.79 6.26 9.34
C GLY A 88 -8.73 7.36 9.37
N SER A 89 -7.45 6.98 9.35
CA SER A 89 -6.33 7.92 9.28
C SER A 89 -6.08 8.41 7.84
N GLU A 90 -6.35 7.59 6.83
CA GLU A 90 -6.29 7.99 5.42
C GLU A 90 -7.39 8.98 5.07
N ASN A 91 -8.61 8.76 5.56
CA ASN A 91 -9.74 9.68 5.36
C ASN A 91 -9.55 11.04 6.06
N LYS A 92 -8.54 11.15 6.94
CA LYS A 92 -8.15 12.42 7.57
C LYS A 92 -7.04 13.16 6.82
N ALA A 93 -6.50 12.60 5.75
CA ALA A 93 -5.64 13.37 4.84
C ALA A 93 -6.48 14.45 4.15
N SER A 94 -5.98 15.68 4.14
CA SER A 94 -6.65 16.82 3.52
C SER A 94 -5.69 17.53 2.58
N LEU A 95 -6.19 17.88 1.40
CA LEU A 95 -5.51 18.73 0.43
C LEU A 95 -6.34 20.00 0.27
N LEU A 96 -5.74 21.14 0.56
CA LEU A 96 -6.36 22.45 0.41
C LEU A 96 -5.57 23.27 -0.61
N PHE A 97 -6.25 23.73 -1.65
CA PHE A 97 -5.68 24.67 -2.61
C PHE A 97 -6.01 26.09 -2.15
N TYR A 98 -4.99 26.78 -1.64
CA TYR A 98 -5.13 28.17 -1.23
C TYR A 98 -5.07 29.10 -2.44
N ASN A 99 -5.80 30.23 -2.36
CA ASN A 99 -5.64 31.34 -3.28
C ASN A 99 -4.18 31.86 -3.18
N PRO A 100 -3.47 32.13 -4.30
CA PRO A 100 -2.11 32.68 -4.28
C PRO A 100 -1.93 33.89 -3.34
N MET A 101 -2.95 34.72 -3.15
CA MET A 101 -2.91 35.85 -2.20
C MET A 101 -2.80 35.42 -0.73
N ILE A 102 -3.42 34.29 -0.35
CA ILE A 102 -3.37 33.76 1.02
C ILE A 102 -2.00 33.10 1.28
N MET A 103 -1.37 32.51 0.24
CA MET A 103 -0.08 31.85 0.36
C MET A 103 1.07 32.79 0.77
N LEU A 104 1.00 34.07 0.37
CA LEU A 104 1.94 35.11 0.81
C LEU A 104 1.86 35.45 2.31
N LEU A 105 0.73 35.18 2.95
CA LEU A 105 0.49 35.49 4.37
C LEU A 105 0.86 34.35 5.33
N ILE A 106 1.02 33.12 4.82
CA ILE A 106 1.38 31.93 5.63
C ILE A 106 2.86 31.57 5.55
N GLY A 107 3.68 32.41 4.89
CA GLY A 107 5.11 32.21 4.74
C GLY A 107 5.94 33.25 5.49
N TYR A 108 5.95 33.17 6.82
CA TYR A 108 7.08 33.41 7.75
C TYR A 108 6.70 32.85 9.13
#